data_AF-A0AA37S8T3-F1
#
_entry.id   AF-A0AA37S8T3-F1
#
_cell.length_a   1.000
_cell.length_b   1.000
_cell.length_c   1.000
_cell.angle_alpha   90.00
_cell.angle_beta   90.00
_cell.angle_gamma   90.00
#
_symmetry.space_group_name_H-M   'P 1'
#
loop_
_entity.id
_entity.type
_entity.pdbx_description
1 polymer ?
#
loop_
_entity_poly.entity_id
_entity_poly.type
_entity_poly.pdbx_seq_one_letter_code
_entity_poly.pdbx_strand_id
1 'polypeptide(L)'
;MAIMVIALVLTHSRMGNTAFFFSLVAAGLIWLFMTKRVTKGSLILLISLLIIDTLIVGAWFGIDKVAERLEGTALTKESRDEVNRDTLTLITNQPLLGSGAGTFYTAFPQYRGDDITLYYDHAHNDYLQLVAEHGFIGVTPLALLLLTSFTTAISTMRNRRTLLFQALAFAPIMAISAILLHSTVDFNLQIPANAAFFVIILSMSWVVRYLPRKTYRRRERSSR
;
A
#
# COMPACT_ATOMS: atom_id res chain seq x y z
N MET A 1 -4.88 4.27 18.68
CA MET A 1 -3.98 3.36 17.94
C MET A 1 -4.32 1.91 18.22
N ALA A 2 -4.25 1.42 19.46
CA ALA A 2 -4.58 0.02 19.79
C ALA A 2 -5.97 -0.42 19.28
N ILE A 3 -7.01 0.40 19.45
CA ILE A 3 -8.37 0.08 18.96
C ILE A 3 -8.41 -0.10 17.43
N MET A 4 -7.67 0.70 16.66
CA MET A 4 -7.63 0.56 15.19
C MET A 4 -6.88 -0.69 14.75
N VAL A 5 -5.78 -1.03 15.42
CA VAL A 5 -5.03 -2.26 15.15
C VAL A 5 -5.87 -3.48 15.52
N ILE A 6 -6.55 -3.44 16.67
CA ILE A 6 -7.47 -4.50 17.08
C ILE A 6 -8.61 -4.63 16.06
N ALA A 7 -9.23 -3.52 15.65
CA ALA A 7 -10.29 -3.52 14.64
C ALA A 7 -9.80 -4.12 13.31
N LEU A 8 -8.62 -3.73 12.82
CA LEU A 8 -8.00 -4.30 11.62
C LEU A 8 -7.86 -5.82 11.74
N VAL A 9 -7.31 -6.30 12.86
CA VAL A 9 -7.15 -7.73 13.12
C VAL A 9 -8.49 -8.45 13.20
N LEU A 10 -9.50 -7.82 13.80
CA LEU A 10 -10.87 -8.33 13.87
C LEU A 10 -11.61 -8.28 12.52
N THR A 11 -11.14 -7.52 11.51
CA THR A 11 -11.74 -7.58 10.16
C THR A 11 -11.46 -8.89 9.43
N HIS A 12 -10.53 -9.70 9.94
CA HIS A 12 -10.11 -10.97 9.33
C HIS A 12 -9.56 -10.85 7.90
N SER A 13 -9.19 -9.64 7.44
CA SER A 13 -8.57 -9.45 6.14
C SER A 13 -7.12 -9.92 6.17
N ARG A 14 -6.87 -11.13 5.64
CA ARG A 14 -5.53 -11.71 5.47
C ARG A 14 -4.60 -10.71 4.78
N MET A 15 -5.04 -10.17 3.65
CA MET A 15 -4.26 -9.19 2.88
C MET A 15 -4.07 -7.88 3.63
N GLY A 16 -5.12 -7.37 4.29
CA GLY A 16 -5.06 -6.12 5.05
C GLY A 16 -4.04 -6.18 6.18
N ASN A 17 -4.04 -7.27 6.96
CA ASN A 17 -3.05 -7.49 8.00
C ASN A 17 -1.65 -7.63 7.40
N THR A 18 -1.45 -8.49 6.40
CA THR A 18 -0.13 -8.69 5.78
C THR A 18 0.43 -7.37 5.23
N ALA A 19 -0.37 -6.55 4.54
CA ALA A 19 0.05 -5.25 4.03
C ALA A 19 0.40 -4.26 5.14
N PHE A 20 -0.39 -4.23 6.22
CA PHE A 20 -0.11 -3.38 7.38
C PHE A 20 1.21 -3.76 8.07
N PHE A 21 1.41 -5.04 8.39
CA PHE A 21 2.62 -5.50 9.07
C PHE A 21 3.86 -5.40 8.18
N PHE A 22 3.74 -5.79 6.90
CA PHE A 22 4.82 -5.64 5.92
C PHE A 22 5.27 -4.18 5.82
N SER A 23 4.32 -3.26 5.64
CA SER A 23 4.64 -1.83 5.54
C SER A 23 5.22 -1.25 6.82
N LEU A 24 4.76 -1.71 7.99
CA LEU A 24 5.31 -1.29 9.28
C LEU A 24 6.77 -1.76 9.45
N VAL A 25 7.06 -3.02 9.11
CA VAL A 25 8.42 -3.57 9.16
C VAL A 25 9.31 -2.84 8.17
N ALA A 26 8.87 -2.66 6.92
CA ALA A 26 9.63 -1.95 5.89
C ALA A 26 9.97 -0.51 6.32
N ALA A 27 8.96 0.25 6.74
CA ALA A 27 9.16 1.63 7.22
C ALA A 27 10.01 1.68 8.49
N GLY A 28 9.80 0.72 9.42
CA GLY A 28 10.56 0.57 10.65
C GLY A 28 12.05 0.32 10.39
N LEU A 29 12.37 -0.62 9.51
CA LEU A 29 13.75 -0.92 9.12
C LEU A 29 14.41 0.27 8.42
N ILE A 30 13.70 0.94 7.50
CA ILE A 30 14.21 2.16 6.85
C ILE A 30 14.49 3.25 7.89
N TRP A 31 13.58 3.45 8.86
CA TRP A 31 13.77 4.42 9.93
C TRP A 31 14.96 4.08 10.83
N LEU A 32 15.10 2.82 11.25
CA LEU A 32 16.23 2.37 12.07
C LEU A 32 17.56 2.55 11.33
N PHE A 33 17.61 2.18 10.04
CA PHE A 33 18.79 2.32 9.20
C PHE A 33 19.18 3.79 8.96
N MET A 34 18.20 4.66 8.71
CA MET A 34 18.42 6.08 8.43
C MET A 34 18.76 6.89 9.68
N THR A 35 18.13 6.60 10.81
CA THR A 35 18.33 7.37 12.05
C THR A 35 19.43 6.81 12.94
N LYS A 36 19.79 5.53 12.76
CA LYS A 36 20.67 4.77 13.66
C LYS A 36 20.22 4.79 15.13
N ARG A 37 18.93 5.00 15.38
CA ARG A 37 18.33 5.10 16.72
C ARG A 37 17.52 3.84 17.03
N VAL A 38 18.22 2.75 17.36
CA VAL A 38 17.56 1.55 17.87
C VAL A 38 17.29 1.75 19.36
N THR A 39 16.03 1.84 19.77
CA THR A 39 15.66 1.75 21.18
C THR A 39 15.12 0.36 21.48
N LYS A 40 15.38 -0.16 22.69
CA LYS A 40 14.82 -1.45 23.12
C LYS A 40 13.29 -1.46 23.01
N GLY A 41 12.63 -0.33 23.34
CA GLY A 41 11.18 -0.19 23.24
C GLY A 41 10.65 -0.31 21.81
N SER A 42 11.31 0.31 20.82
CA SER A 42 10.90 0.19 19.42
C SER A 42 11.03 -1.24 18.89
N LEU A 43 12.11 -1.93 19.29
CA LEU A 43 12.33 -3.32 18.90
C LEU A 43 11.33 -4.26 19.55
N ILE A 44 11.07 -4.09 20.86
CA ILE A 44 10.05 -4.86 21.59
C ILE A 44 8.67 -4.64 20.97
N LEU A 45 8.31 -3.39 20.63
CA LEU A 45 7.04 -3.09 19.99
C LEU A 45 6.90 -3.81 18.65
N LEU A 46 7.89 -3.71 17.76
CA LEU A 46 7.86 -4.39 16.46
C LEU A 46 7.77 -5.91 16.59
N ILE A 47 8.59 -6.51 17.47
CA ILE A 47 8.59 -7.95 17.72
C ILE A 47 7.25 -8.39 18.33
N SER A 48 6.74 -7.65 19.32
CA SER A 48 5.45 -7.96 19.93
C SER A 48 4.31 -7.89 18.92
N LEU A 49 4.33 -6.93 17.99
CA LEU A 49 3.30 -6.80 16.97
C LEU A 49 3.31 -8.01 16.02
N LEU A 50 4.50 -8.44 15.57
CA LEU A 50 4.68 -9.62 14.71
C LEU A 50 4.26 -10.92 15.41
N ILE A 51 4.64 -11.08 16.68
CA ILE A 51 4.25 -12.26 17.48
C ILE A 51 2.74 -12.28 17.68
N ILE A 52 2.14 -11.16 18.08
CA ILE A 52 0.70 -11.06 18.28
C ILE A 52 -0.05 -11.37 16.98
N ASP A 53 0.40 -10.86 15.84
CA ASP A 53 -0.20 -11.18 14.53
C ASP A 53 -0.09 -12.67 14.21
N THR A 54 1.11 -13.24 14.33
CA THR A 54 1.35 -14.67 14.06
C THR A 54 0.52 -15.56 14.99
N LEU A 55 0.35 -15.16 16.25
CA LEU A 55 -0.46 -15.90 17.21
C LEU A 55 -1.95 -15.73 16.98
N ILE A 56 -2.44 -14.54 16.59
CA ILE A 56 -3.87 -14.35 16.30
C ILE A 56 -4.23 -15.05 14.99
N VAL A 57 -3.41 -14.91 13.95
CA VAL A 57 -3.57 -15.65 12.70
C VAL A 57 -3.37 -17.15 12.95
N GLY A 58 -2.41 -17.58 13.76
CA GLY A 58 -2.19 -19.01 14.04
C GLY A 58 -3.29 -19.66 14.89
N ALA A 59 -3.66 -19.03 16.00
CA ALA A 59 -4.59 -19.59 16.99
C ALA A 59 -6.04 -19.54 16.50
N TRP A 60 -6.41 -18.56 15.68
CA TRP A 60 -7.80 -18.39 15.26
C TRP A 60 -8.12 -19.13 13.96
N PHE A 61 -7.11 -19.42 13.14
CA PHE A 61 -7.33 -20.06 11.86
C PHE A 61 -7.67 -21.54 11.97
N GLY A 62 -7.21 -22.26 13.02
CA GLY A 62 -7.56 -23.66 13.31
C GLY A 62 -7.30 -24.61 12.13
N ILE A 63 -6.37 -25.56 12.24
CA ILE A 63 -5.90 -26.38 11.11
C ILE A 63 -7.06 -26.94 10.25
N ASP A 64 -8.17 -27.33 10.87
CA ASP A 64 -9.37 -27.88 10.20
C ASP A 64 -10.18 -26.81 9.42
N LYS A 65 -10.34 -25.60 9.95
CA LYS A 65 -11.00 -24.48 9.25
C LYS A 65 -10.12 -23.88 8.15
N VAL A 66 -8.80 -24.01 8.25
CA VAL A 66 -7.88 -23.66 7.17
C VAL A 66 -8.07 -24.58 5.98
N ALA A 67 -8.21 -25.90 6.20
CA ALA A 67 -8.43 -26.87 5.13
C ALA A 67 -9.75 -26.60 4.37
N GLU A 68 -10.86 -26.43 5.09
CA GLU A 68 -12.18 -26.15 4.49
C GLU A 68 -12.21 -24.78 3.78
N ARG A 69 -11.52 -23.76 4.31
CA ARG A 69 -11.37 -22.48 3.62
C ARG A 69 -10.38 -22.52 2.47
N LEU A 70 -9.40 -23.41 2.44
CA LEU A 70 -8.52 -23.58 1.29
C LEU A 70 -9.30 -24.16 0.11
N GLU A 71 -10.22 -25.10 0.37
CA GLU A 71 -11.16 -25.59 -0.64
C GLU A 71 -12.15 -24.51 -1.11
N GLY A 72 -12.75 -23.74 -0.19
CA GLY A 72 -13.63 -22.62 -0.58
C GLY A 72 -12.90 -21.44 -1.25
N THR A 73 -11.64 -21.19 -0.87
CA THR A 73 -10.78 -20.19 -1.53
C THR A 73 -10.38 -20.69 -2.91
N ALA A 74 -10.27 -22.00 -3.16
CA ALA A 74 -9.92 -22.54 -4.47
C ALA A 74 -10.89 -22.05 -5.54
N LEU A 75 -12.21 -22.19 -5.37
CA LEU A 75 -13.20 -21.73 -6.36
C LEU A 75 -13.16 -20.20 -6.61
N THR A 76 -12.94 -19.39 -5.57
CA THR A 76 -12.81 -17.93 -5.72
C THR A 76 -11.47 -17.53 -6.34
N LYS A 77 -10.42 -18.33 -6.11
CA LYS A 77 -9.07 -18.12 -6.62
C LYS A 77 -8.96 -18.54 -8.07
N GLU A 78 -9.46 -19.74 -8.39
CA GLU A 78 -10.29 -20.09 -9.56
C GLU A 78 -10.58 -18.86 -10.43
N SER A 79 -11.74 -18.29 -10.13
CA SER A 79 -12.36 -17.18 -10.85
C SER A 79 -11.51 -15.89 -10.95
N ARG A 80 -10.51 -15.68 -10.08
CA ARG A 80 -9.62 -14.51 -10.13
C ARG A 80 -8.41 -14.74 -11.01
N ASP A 81 -7.90 -15.97 -11.05
CA ASP A 81 -6.76 -16.35 -11.89
C ASP A 81 -7.17 -16.29 -13.37
N GLU A 82 -8.39 -16.71 -13.72
CA GLU A 82 -8.92 -16.52 -15.08
C GLU A 82 -9.12 -15.04 -15.44
N VAL A 83 -9.68 -14.22 -14.55
CA VAL A 83 -9.86 -12.78 -14.81
C VAL A 83 -8.51 -12.08 -15.01
N ASN A 84 -7.50 -12.41 -14.20
CA ASN A 84 -6.15 -11.88 -14.37
C ASN A 84 -5.55 -12.31 -15.72
N ARG A 85 -5.70 -13.59 -16.09
CA ARG A 85 -5.24 -14.14 -17.36
C ARG A 85 -5.87 -13.41 -18.54
N ASP A 86 -7.18 -13.23 -18.54
CA ASP A 86 -7.89 -12.62 -19.66
C ASP A 86 -7.70 -11.10 -19.70
N THR A 87 -7.46 -10.47 -18.54
CA THR A 87 -7.04 -9.07 -18.47
C THR A 87 -5.67 -8.86 -19.13
N LEU A 88 -4.76 -9.83 -19.05
CA LEU A 88 -3.50 -9.76 -19.81
C LEU A 88 -3.75 -9.76 -21.32
N THR A 89 -4.74 -10.50 -21.81
CA THR A 89 -5.15 -10.45 -23.21
C THR A 89 -5.71 -9.08 -23.61
N LEU A 90 -6.49 -8.43 -22.75
CA LEU A 90 -6.92 -7.04 -22.97
C LEU A 90 -5.70 -6.10 -23.05
N ILE A 91 -4.74 -6.23 -22.13
CA ILE A 91 -3.51 -5.43 -22.10
C ILE A 91 -2.67 -5.62 -23.36
N THR A 92 -2.51 -6.84 -23.85
CA THR A 92 -1.68 -7.10 -25.05
C THR A 92 -2.28 -6.50 -26.33
N ASN A 93 -3.60 -6.31 -26.39
CA ASN A 93 -4.27 -5.66 -27.51
C ASN A 93 -4.12 -4.12 -27.50
N GLN A 94 -4.09 -3.49 -26.32
CA GLN A 94 -3.97 -2.02 -26.18
C GLN A 94 -2.91 -1.61 -25.14
N PRO A 95 -1.63 -2.01 -25.29
CA PRO A 95 -0.66 -1.93 -24.19
C PRO A 95 -0.22 -0.49 -23.84
N LEU A 96 -0.23 0.43 -24.81
CA LEU A 96 0.32 1.77 -24.61
C LEU A 96 -0.69 2.74 -23.99
N LEU A 97 -1.92 2.75 -24.50
CA LEU A 97 -2.97 3.69 -24.11
C LEU A 97 -4.08 3.06 -23.26
N GLY A 98 -4.15 1.73 -23.21
CA GLY A 98 -5.27 1.01 -22.58
C GLY A 98 -6.59 1.19 -23.33
N SER A 99 -7.66 0.70 -22.72
CA SER A 99 -9.03 0.77 -23.25
C SER A 99 -9.77 2.07 -22.89
N GLY A 100 -9.20 2.91 -22.01
CA GLY A 100 -9.79 4.13 -21.48
C GLY A 100 -10.09 4.03 -19.97
N ALA A 101 -9.92 5.12 -19.24
CA ALA A 101 -10.14 5.17 -17.79
C ALA A 101 -11.59 4.78 -17.42
N GLY A 102 -11.75 3.85 -16.48
CA GLY A 102 -13.05 3.36 -16.02
C GLY A 102 -13.81 2.50 -17.05
N THR A 103 -13.14 2.01 -18.11
CA THR A 103 -13.80 1.18 -19.15
C THR A 103 -13.64 -0.31 -18.93
N PHE A 104 -13.00 -0.78 -17.85
CA PHE A 104 -12.73 -2.20 -17.67
C PHE A 104 -13.99 -3.06 -17.84
N TYR A 105 -15.09 -2.67 -17.19
CA TYR A 105 -16.36 -3.41 -17.23
C TYR A 105 -17.03 -3.46 -18.62
N THR A 106 -16.70 -2.53 -19.54
CA THR A 106 -17.20 -2.53 -20.92
C THR A 106 -16.21 -3.18 -21.90
N ALA A 107 -14.91 -3.08 -21.64
CA ALA A 107 -13.86 -3.63 -22.50
C ALA A 107 -13.60 -5.12 -22.22
N PHE A 108 -13.48 -5.52 -20.95
CA PHE A 108 -13.14 -6.88 -20.53
C PHE A 108 -14.08 -7.98 -21.08
N PRO A 109 -15.41 -7.78 -21.20
CA PRO A 109 -16.31 -8.81 -21.74
C PRO A 109 -15.98 -9.27 -23.17
N GLN A 110 -15.22 -8.49 -23.96
CA GLN A 110 -14.77 -8.89 -25.30
C GLN A 110 -13.57 -9.85 -25.27
N TYR A 111 -12.87 -9.91 -24.14
CA TYR A 111 -11.62 -10.68 -23.98
C TYR A 111 -11.74 -11.83 -22.98
N ARG A 112 -12.84 -11.90 -22.21
CA ARG A 112 -13.10 -13.00 -21.28
C ARG A 112 -13.33 -14.32 -22.02
N GLY A 113 -12.79 -15.40 -21.48
CA GLY A 113 -13.07 -16.77 -21.93
C GLY A 113 -14.46 -17.26 -21.50
N ASP A 114 -14.87 -18.38 -22.08
CA ASP A 114 -16.15 -19.04 -21.78
C ASP A 114 -16.19 -19.63 -20.35
N ASP A 115 -15.03 -19.77 -19.71
CA ASP A 115 -14.86 -20.18 -18.31
C ASP A 115 -15.29 -19.09 -17.31
N ILE A 116 -15.40 -17.83 -17.75
CA ILE A 116 -15.84 -16.70 -16.92
C ILE A 116 -17.32 -16.40 -17.15
N THR A 117 -18.17 -17.01 -16.34
CA THR A 117 -19.64 -16.81 -16.41
C THR A 117 -20.14 -15.58 -15.65
N LEU A 118 -19.40 -15.15 -14.62
CA LEU A 118 -19.74 -14.00 -13.79
C LEU A 118 -19.40 -12.66 -14.47
N TYR A 119 -20.08 -11.61 -14.02
CA TYR A 119 -19.79 -10.23 -14.41
C TYR A 119 -18.72 -9.63 -13.50
N TYR A 120 -17.75 -8.95 -14.10
CA TYR A 120 -16.64 -8.28 -13.40
C TYR A 120 -16.62 -6.80 -13.77
N ASP A 121 -16.70 -5.94 -12.76
CA ASP A 121 -16.51 -4.50 -12.90
C ASP A 121 -15.03 -4.07 -12.80
N HIS A 122 -14.20 -4.90 -12.14
CA HIS A 122 -12.77 -4.69 -11.99
C HIS A 122 -11.95 -6.00 -12.07
N ALA A 123 -10.67 -5.89 -12.41
CA ALA A 123 -9.72 -7.01 -12.42
C ALA A 123 -9.38 -7.55 -11.02
N HIS A 124 -9.73 -6.83 -9.94
CA HIS A 124 -9.28 -7.11 -8.57
C HIS A 124 -7.75 -7.25 -8.44
N ASN A 125 -7.03 -6.52 -9.29
CA ASN A 125 -5.59 -6.36 -9.26
C ASN A 125 -5.32 -4.97 -9.85
N ASP A 126 -5.01 -3.99 -9.01
CA ASP A 126 -4.76 -2.61 -9.43
C ASP A 126 -3.69 -2.51 -10.52
N TYR A 127 -2.66 -3.38 -10.52
CA TYR A 127 -1.64 -3.36 -11.57
C TYR A 127 -2.23 -3.69 -12.94
N LEU A 128 -3.03 -4.75 -13.01
CA LEU A 128 -3.68 -5.15 -14.26
C LEU A 128 -4.78 -4.15 -14.64
N GLN A 129 -5.60 -3.71 -13.68
CA GLN A 129 -6.64 -2.70 -13.90
C GLN A 129 -6.06 -1.41 -14.49
N LEU A 130 -5.01 -0.87 -13.88
CA LEU A 130 -4.40 0.39 -14.28
C LEU A 130 -3.80 0.29 -15.68
N VAL A 131 -3.08 -0.79 -15.98
CA VAL A 131 -2.48 -0.99 -17.32
C VAL A 131 -3.56 -1.28 -18.36
N ALA A 132 -4.60 -2.06 -18.04
CA ALA A 132 -5.70 -2.34 -18.95
C ALA A 132 -6.44 -1.07 -19.37
N GLU A 133 -6.73 -0.17 -18.42
CA GLU A 133 -7.50 1.04 -18.70
C GLU A 133 -6.66 2.22 -19.21
N HIS A 134 -5.43 2.39 -18.72
CA HIS A 134 -4.61 3.58 -19.00
C HIS A 134 -3.36 3.29 -19.84
N GLY A 135 -3.03 2.01 -20.05
CA GLY A 135 -1.81 1.57 -20.71
C GLY A 135 -0.54 1.98 -19.96
N PHE A 136 0.61 1.51 -20.45
CA PHE A 136 1.90 1.84 -19.82
C PHE A 136 2.19 3.35 -19.81
N ILE A 137 1.71 4.10 -20.80
CA ILE A 137 1.90 5.56 -20.85
C ILE A 137 1.12 6.22 -19.71
N GLY A 138 -0.14 5.85 -19.49
CA GLY A 138 -0.98 6.43 -18.44
C GLY A 138 -0.58 5.99 -17.02
N VAL A 139 -0.01 4.79 -16.86
CA VAL A 139 0.52 4.32 -15.56
C VAL A 139 1.84 4.99 -15.18
N THR A 140 2.63 5.45 -16.15
CA THR A 140 3.95 6.04 -15.91
C THR A 140 3.93 7.25 -14.95
N PRO A 141 3.06 8.26 -15.10
CA PRO A 141 2.94 9.36 -14.15
C PRO A 141 2.67 8.92 -12.70
N LEU A 142 1.82 7.91 -12.50
CA LEU A 142 1.54 7.36 -11.17
C LEU A 142 2.77 6.66 -10.60
N ALA A 143 3.46 5.83 -11.39
CA ALA A 143 4.69 5.19 -10.96
C ALA A 143 5.77 6.21 -10.57
N LEU A 144 5.91 7.29 -11.34
CA LEU A 144 6.82 8.40 -11.03
C LEU A 144 6.40 9.14 -9.76
N LEU A 145 5.10 9.39 -9.55
CA LEU A 145 4.60 10.00 -8.31
C LEU A 145 4.94 9.15 -7.09
N LEU A 146 4.75 7.83 -7.17
CA LEU A 146 5.09 6.90 -6.09
C LEU A 146 6.59 6.91 -5.81
N LEU A 147 7.43 6.79 -6.86
CA LEU A 147 8.89 6.77 -6.73
C LEU A 147 9.42 8.09 -6.16
N THR A 148 8.97 9.23 -6.66
CA THR A 148 9.40 10.55 -6.19
C THR A 148 8.91 10.86 -4.78
N SER A 149 7.71 10.39 -4.40
CA SER A 149 7.20 10.50 -3.04
C SER A 149 7.96 9.60 -2.06
N PHE A 150 8.27 8.37 -2.45
CA PHE A 150 9.06 7.44 -1.64
C PHE A 150 10.48 7.99 -1.37
N THR A 151 11.16 8.44 -2.43
CA THR A 151 12.50 9.04 -2.31
C THR A 151 12.48 10.36 -1.53
N THR A 152 11.42 11.17 -1.68
CA THR A 152 11.20 12.37 -0.87
C THR A 152 11.01 12.04 0.61
N ALA A 153 10.22 11.01 0.92
CA ALA A 153 10.03 10.54 2.29
C ALA A 153 11.35 10.07 2.93
N ILE A 154 12.15 9.27 2.22
CA ILE A 154 13.49 8.85 2.68
C ILE A 154 14.39 10.07 2.93
N SER A 155 14.44 11.01 1.98
CA SER A 155 15.24 12.23 2.10
C SER A 155 14.81 13.07 3.30
N THR A 156 13.50 13.24 3.50
CA THR A 156 12.93 13.97 4.64
C THR A 156 13.30 13.29 5.96
N MET A 157 13.17 11.97 6.05
CA MET A 157 13.52 11.19 7.25
C MET A 157 15.00 11.34 7.64
N ARG A 158 15.90 11.34 6.63
CA ARG A 158 17.34 11.51 6.83
C ARG A 158 17.73 12.94 7.21
N ASN A 159 17.12 13.93 6.55
CA ASN A 159 17.55 15.33 6.62
C ASN A 159 16.83 16.16 7.70
N ARG A 160 15.64 15.75 8.14
CA ARG A 160 14.84 16.44 9.16
C ARG A 160 14.91 15.66 10.47
N ARG A 161 15.82 16.06 11.38
CA ARG A 161 16.17 15.31 12.60
C ARG A 161 15.20 15.44 13.78
N THR A 162 14.04 16.09 13.61
CA THR A 162 13.01 16.17 14.65
C THR A 162 12.08 14.96 14.55
N LEU A 163 11.65 14.42 15.69
CA LEU A 163 10.78 13.23 15.72
C LEU A 163 9.48 13.44 14.93
N LEU A 164 8.89 14.64 15.03
CA LEU A 164 7.69 15.00 14.28
C LEU A 164 7.88 14.86 12.76
N PHE A 165 8.97 15.41 12.21
CA PHE A 165 9.22 15.37 10.77
C PHE A 165 9.61 13.98 10.29
N GLN A 166 10.29 13.19 11.12
CA GLN A 166 10.57 11.78 10.83
C GLN A 166 9.29 10.94 10.82
N ALA A 167 8.35 11.20 11.74
CA ALA A 167 7.04 10.55 11.75
C ALA A 167 6.20 10.90 10.51
N LEU A 168 6.20 12.17 10.10
CA LEU A 168 5.53 12.60 8.86
C LEU A 168 6.18 12.04 7.58
N ALA A 169 7.46 11.67 7.63
CA ALA A 169 8.12 10.94 6.55
C ALA A 169 7.89 9.42 6.62
N PHE A 170 7.58 8.88 7.79
CA PHE A 170 7.30 7.46 7.99
C PHE A 170 5.96 7.07 7.36
N ALA A 171 4.94 7.93 7.45
CA ALA A 171 3.59 7.64 6.95
C ALA A 171 3.54 7.35 5.44
N PRO A 172 4.16 8.16 4.54
CA PRO A 172 4.22 7.83 3.11
C PRO A 172 4.95 6.53 2.78
N ILE A 173 6.02 6.19 3.51
CA ILE A 173 6.75 4.94 3.30
C ILE A 173 5.84 3.75 3.62
N MET A 174 5.09 3.83 4.74
CA MET A 174 4.10 2.82 5.07
C MET A 174 3.00 2.73 4.02
N ALA A 175 2.38 3.86 3.67
CA ALA A 175 1.27 3.89 2.73
C ALA A 175 1.67 3.32 1.35
N ILE A 176 2.83 3.71 0.82
CA ILE A 176 3.32 3.19 -0.47
C ILE A 176 3.59 1.69 -0.38
N SER A 177 4.26 1.23 0.70
CA SER A 177 4.56 -0.20 0.86
C SER A 177 3.29 -1.03 1.02
N ALA A 178 2.29 -0.52 1.73
CA ALA A 178 1.00 -1.18 1.93
C ALA A 178 0.20 -1.26 0.63
N ILE A 179 0.09 -0.15 -0.12
CA ILE A 179 -0.68 -0.14 -1.37
C ILE A 179 -0.03 -1.03 -2.42
N LEU A 180 1.31 -1.01 -2.57
CA LEU A 180 2.01 -1.86 -3.52
C LEU A 180 1.77 -3.35 -3.25
N LEU A 181 1.69 -3.75 -1.97
CA LEU A 181 1.38 -5.12 -1.62
C LEU A 181 -0.11 -5.43 -1.88
N HIS A 182 -1.01 -4.58 -1.42
CA HIS A 182 -2.45 -4.82 -1.46
C HIS A 182 -3.04 -4.75 -2.88
N SER A 183 -2.43 -3.95 -3.77
CA SER A 183 -2.78 -3.83 -5.18
C SER A 183 -2.59 -5.13 -5.99
N THR A 184 -1.93 -6.15 -5.44
CA THR A 184 -1.78 -7.46 -6.11
C THR A 184 -3.06 -8.30 -6.08
N VAL A 185 -3.97 -8.04 -5.16
CA VAL A 185 -5.18 -8.87 -4.93
C VAL A 185 -6.46 -8.04 -4.79
N ASP A 186 -6.36 -6.73 -4.98
CA ASP A 186 -7.47 -5.80 -4.86
C ASP A 186 -7.29 -4.55 -5.73
N PHE A 187 -8.36 -3.75 -5.83
CA PHE A 187 -8.49 -2.57 -6.70
C PHE A 187 -8.65 -1.27 -5.90
N ASN A 188 -7.84 -1.12 -4.84
CA ASN A 188 -8.02 -0.06 -3.84
C ASN A 188 -7.94 1.35 -4.41
N LEU A 189 -7.11 1.56 -5.45
CA LEU A 189 -6.95 2.88 -6.05
C LEU A 189 -8.14 3.31 -6.91
N GLN A 190 -9.02 2.39 -7.28
CA GLN A 190 -10.26 2.71 -7.99
C GLN A 190 -11.34 3.28 -7.06
N ILE A 191 -11.23 3.07 -5.75
CA ILE A 191 -12.14 3.65 -4.75
C ILE A 191 -11.68 5.10 -4.50
N PRO A 192 -12.45 6.13 -4.92
CA PRO A 192 -11.98 7.52 -4.89
C PRO A 192 -11.60 8.01 -3.48
N ALA A 193 -12.32 7.54 -2.46
CA ALA A 193 -12.03 7.87 -1.06
C ALA A 193 -10.64 7.35 -0.62
N ASN A 194 -10.29 6.11 -1.02
CA ASN A 194 -9.00 5.51 -0.70
C ASN A 194 -7.87 6.22 -1.45
N ALA A 195 -8.06 6.49 -2.74
CA ALA A 195 -7.10 7.23 -3.55
C ALA A 195 -6.84 8.64 -3.00
N ALA A 196 -7.90 9.38 -2.62
CA ALA A 196 -7.77 10.71 -2.04
C ALA A 196 -7.01 10.69 -0.71
N PHE A 197 -7.35 9.76 0.19
CA PHE A 197 -6.65 9.62 1.47
C PHE A 197 -5.18 9.26 1.27
N PHE A 198 -4.89 8.37 0.31
CA PHE A 198 -3.54 8.00 -0.05
C PHE A 198 -2.71 9.20 -0.52
N VAL A 199 -3.26 10.02 -1.42
CA VAL A 199 -2.59 11.26 -1.91
C VAL A 199 -2.32 12.24 -0.77
N ILE A 200 -3.25 12.41 0.17
CA ILE A 200 -3.04 13.26 1.36
C ILE A 200 -1.83 12.76 2.15
N ILE A 201 -1.72 11.45 2.38
CA ILE A 201 -0.57 10.89 3.09
C ILE A 201 0.73 11.18 2.32
N LEU A 202 0.77 10.90 1.00
CA LEU A 202 1.96 11.17 0.19
C LEU A 202 2.44 12.62 0.32
N SER A 203 1.51 13.57 0.32
CA SER A 203 1.80 15.01 0.40
C SER A 203 2.55 15.42 1.68
N MET A 204 2.40 14.68 2.78
CA MET A 204 3.02 15.02 4.07
C MET A 204 4.54 15.17 3.96
N SER A 205 5.21 14.22 3.30
CA SER A 205 6.67 14.26 3.13
C SER A 205 7.14 15.41 2.23
N TRP A 206 6.34 15.77 1.23
CA TRP A 206 6.59 16.90 0.33
C TRP A 206 6.51 18.22 1.07
N VAL A 207 5.45 18.44 1.84
CA VAL A 207 5.29 19.64 2.67
C VAL A 207 6.45 19.78 3.64
N VAL A 208 6.80 18.70 4.36
CA VAL A 208 7.89 18.71 5.34
C VAL A 208 9.25 18.94 4.69
N ARG A 209 9.48 18.42 3.47
CA ARG A 209 10.72 18.64 2.72
C ARG A 209 10.98 20.12 2.48
N TYR A 210 9.95 20.91 2.19
CA TYR A 210 10.06 22.33 1.85
C TYR A 210 9.77 23.31 3.00
N LEU A 211 9.34 22.82 4.17
CA LEU A 211 9.15 23.68 5.34
C LEU A 211 10.45 24.44 5.72
N PRO A 212 10.39 25.77 5.92
CA PRO A 212 11.54 26.55 6.35
C PRO A 212 12.14 26.01 7.65
N ARG A 213 13.47 25.90 7.71
CA ARG A 213 14.15 25.65 8.98
C ARG A 213 14.00 26.92 9.80
N LYS A 214 13.31 26.89 10.94
CA LYS A 214 13.37 27.98 11.91
C LYS A 214 14.82 28.09 12.40
N THR A 215 15.60 28.97 11.78
CA THR A 215 16.88 29.42 12.32
C THR A 215 16.52 30.19 13.58
N TYR A 216 16.67 29.54 14.75
CA TYR A 216 16.61 30.24 16.02
C TYR A 216 17.82 31.16 16.07
N ARG A 217 17.70 32.35 15.47
CA ARG A 217 18.70 33.39 15.56
C ARG A 217 18.68 33.80 17.03
N ARG A 218 19.62 33.22 17.79
CA ARG A 218 19.90 33.56 19.18
C ARG A 218 19.98 35.09 19.19
N ARG A 219 18.95 35.77 19.73
CA ARG A 219 19.07 37.20 20.05
C ARG A 219 20.23 37.25 21.03
N GLU A 220 21.39 37.65 20.52
CA GLU A 220 22.47 38.10 21.37
C GLU A 220 21.84 39.12 22.31
N ARG A 221 21.97 38.83 23.61
CA ARG A 221 21.78 39.82 24.65
C ARG A 221 22.67 40.99 24.28
N SER A 222 22.10 42.06 23.70
CA SER A 222 22.76 43.35 23.77
C SER A 222 22.62 43.78 25.21
N SER A 223 23.71 43.56 25.95
CA SER A 223 24.10 44.32 27.12
C SER A 223 23.49 45.73 27.17
N ARG A 224 22.71 46.00 28.21
CA ARG A 224 22.87 47.13 29.14
C ARG A 224 21.89 46.97 30.28
#